data_AF-A0A3C0INH6-F1
#
_entry.id   AF-A0A3C0INH6-F1
#
_cell.length_a   1.000
_cell.length_b   1.000
_cell.length_c   1.000
_cell.angle_alpha   90.00
_cell.angle_beta   90.00
_cell.angle_gamma   90.00
#
_symmetry.space_group_name_H-M   'P 1'
#
loop_
_entity.id
_entity.type
_entity.pdbx_description
1 polymer ?
#
loop_
_entity_poly.entity_id
_entity_poly.type
_entity_poly.pdbx_seq_one_letter_code
_entity_poly.pdbx_strand_id
1 'polypeptide(L)' 'AVSSLRIFNRWGQMVFEKRNVTPNNPTDGWDGTINGKRPQSDAYVYVVEVQCTTGQTLKYTGTITLVN' A
#
# COMPACT_ATOMS: atom_id res chain seq x y z
N ALA A 1 6.89 -2.16 13.73
CA ALA A 1 5.63 -2.66 13.13
C ALA A 1 5.23 -1.75 11.97
N VAL A 2 4.53 -2.26 10.94
CA VAL A 2 4.00 -1.39 9.88
C VAL A 2 2.69 -0.79 10.38
N SER A 3 2.69 0.52 10.60
CA SER A 3 1.54 1.26 11.11
C SER A 3 0.44 1.37 10.04
N SER A 4 0.82 1.69 8.80
CA SER A 4 -0.11 1.79 7.68
C SER A 4 0.50 1.41 6.33
N LEU A 5 -0.31 0.82 5.46
CA LEU A 5 -0.08 0.65 4.02
C LEU A 5 -1.26 1.28 3.29
N ARG A 6 -0.98 2.28 2.46
CA ARG A 6 -1.99 2.96 1.63
C ARG A 6 -1.56 2.93 0.18
N ILE A 7 -2.51 2.65 -0.72
CA ILE A 7 -2.30 2.69 -2.17
C ILE A 7 -3.24 3.71 -2.78
N PHE A 8 -2.70 4.50 -3.70
CA PHE A 8 -3.42 5.54 -4.42
C PHE A 8 -3.32 5.29 -5.93
N ASN A 9 -4.39 5.57 -6.65
CA ASN A 9 -4.33 5.65 -8.11
C ASN A 9 -3.70 6.98 -8.57
N ARG A 10 -3.48 7.13 -9.87
CA ARG A 10 -2.89 8.34 -10.47
C ARG A 10 -3.61 9.65 -10.19
N TRP A 11 -4.89 9.59 -9.81
CA TRP A 11 -5.71 10.77 -9.49
C TRP A 11 -5.64 11.14 -8.00
N GLY A 12 -4.82 10.43 -7.21
CA GLY A 12 -4.71 10.65 -5.77
C GLY A 12 -5.86 10.05 -4.96
N GLN A 13 -6.76 9.29 -5.59
CA GLN A 13 -7.80 8.56 -4.86
C GLN A 13 -7.18 7.32 -4.21
N MET A 14 -7.46 7.14 -2.93
CA MET A 14 -7.08 5.96 -2.17
C MET A 14 -7.90 4.75 -2.63
N VAL A 15 -7.21 3.68 -3.01
CA VAL A 15 -7.83 2.45 -3.52
C VAL A 15 -7.65 1.27 -2.57
N PHE A 16 -6.72 1.39 -1.62
CA PHE A 16 -6.48 0.41 -0.56
C PHE A 16 -5.92 1.12 0.67
N GLU A 17 -6.38 0.73 1.86
CA GLU A 17 -5.80 1.09 3.15
C GLU A 17 -5.80 -0.14 4.05
N LYS A 18 -4.67 -0.39 4.72
CA LYS A 18 -4.57 -1.33 5.83
C LYS A 18 -3.72 -0.71 6.93
N ARG A 19 -4.18 -0.87 8.17
CA ARG A 19 -3.43 -0.46 9.38
C ARG A 19 -2.94 -1.68 10.13
N ASN A 20 -1.89 -1.50 10.93
CA ASN A 20 -1.29 -2.56 11.74
C ASN A 20 -0.91 -3.79 10.89
N VAL A 21 -0.23 -3.55 9.76
CA VAL A 21 0.18 -4.58 8.82
C VAL A 21 1.26 -5.44 9.45
N THR A 22 1.10 -6.76 9.37
CA THR A 22 2.14 -7.70 9.79
C THR A 22 3.19 -7.78 8.69
N PRO A 23 4.47 -7.44 8.95
CA PRO A 23 5.52 -7.60 7.96
C PRO A 23 5.61 -9.05 7.49
N ASN A 24 5.93 -9.25 6.20
CA ASN A 24 6.04 -10.57 5.57
C ASN A 24 4.75 -11.41 5.58
N ASN A 25 3.58 -10.82 5.86
CA ASN A 25 2.29 -11.47 5.65
C ASN A 25 1.62 -10.95 4.36
N PRO A 26 1.58 -11.74 3.27
CA PRO A 26 0.97 -11.31 2.02
C PRO A 26 -0.52 -10.98 2.13
N THR A 27 -1.23 -11.58 3.08
CA THR A 27 -2.68 -11.37 3.26
C THR A 27 -3.03 -9.98 3.83
N ASP A 28 -2.06 -9.28 4.41
CA ASP A 28 -2.21 -7.89 4.85
C ASP A 28 -1.81 -6.88 3.76
N GLY A 29 -1.33 -7.36 2.61
CA GLY A 29 -0.95 -6.55 1.46
C GLY A 29 -2.12 -6.24 0.52
N TRP A 30 -1.83 -5.44 -0.51
CA TRP A 30 -2.76 -5.20 -1.61
C TRP A 30 -2.56 -6.26 -2.70
N ASP A 31 -3.64 -6.91 -3.12
CA ASP A 31 -3.64 -7.96 -4.13
C ASP A 31 -3.78 -7.44 -5.58
N GLY A 32 -3.78 -6.11 -5.75
CA GLY A 32 -3.96 -5.45 -7.05
C GLY A 32 -5.42 -5.31 -7.49
N THR A 33 -6.40 -5.66 -6.65
CA THR A 33 -7.82 -5.48 -6.96
C THR A 33 -8.40 -4.21 -6.36
N ILE A 34 -9.36 -3.60 -7.05
CA ILE A 34 -10.13 -2.45 -6.56
C ILE A 34 -11.59 -2.86 -6.55
N ASN A 35 -12.21 -2.86 -5.37
CA ASN A 35 -13.60 -3.32 -5.19
C ASN A 35 -13.85 -4.72 -5.77
N GLY A 36 -12.90 -5.64 -5.58
CA GLY A 36 -12.97 -7.03 -6.08
C GLY A 36 -12.80 -7.20 -7.59
N LYS A 37 -12.45 -6.13 -8.32
CA LYS A 37 -12.22 -6.15 -9.77
C LYS A 37 -10.76 -5.85 -10.08
N ARG A 38 -10.22 -6.48 -11.12
CA ARG A 38 -8.91 -6.11 -11.67
C ARG A 38 -9.04 -4.79 -12.43
N PRO A 39 -8.31 -3.74 -12.04
CA PRO A 39 -8.34 -2.47 -12.76
C PRO A 39 -7.56 -2.58 -14.08
N GLN A 40 -7.60 -1.52 -14.90
CA GLN A 40 -6.72 -1.41 -16.05
C GLN A 40 -5.25 -1.25 -15.61
N SER A 41 -4.33 -1.65 -16.49
CA SER A 41 -2.90 -1.40 -16.31
C SER A 41 -2.64 0.09 -16.13
N ASP A 42 -2.09 0.47 -14.98
CA ASP A 42 -1.79 1.86 -14.64
C ASP A 42 -0.74 1.91 -13.51
N ALA A 43 -0.22 3.10 -13.24
CA ALA A 43 0.69 3.37 -12.14
C ALA A 43 -0.09 3.72 -10.86
N TYR A 44 0.33 3.12 -9.74
CA TYR A 44 -0.22 3.35 -8.41
C TYR A 44 0.89 3.71 -7.45
N VAL A 45 0.61 4.62 -6.52
CA VAL A 45 1.57 5.06 -5.51
C VAL A 45 1.28 4.34 -4.21
N TYR A 46 2.29 3.69 -3.64
CA TYR A 46 2.20 3.16 -2.28
C TYR A 46 2.82 4.12 -1.27
N VAL A 47 2.24 4.15 -0.07
CA VAL A 47 2.76 4.83 1.10
C VAL A 47 2.73 3.85 2.27
N VAL A 48 3.90 3.54 2.82
CA VAL A 48 4.06 2.70 4.00
C VAL A 48 4.61 3.54 5.14
N GLU A 49 3.96 3.47 6.31
CA GLU A 49 4.49 4.04 7.54
C GLU A 49 4.90 2.92 8.49
N VAL A 50 6.12 2.98 8.99
CA VAL A 50 6.72 1.99 9.88
C VAL A 50 7.08 2.67 11.18
N GLN A 51 6.62 2.13 12.30
CA GLN A 51 7.11 2.53 13.61
C GLN A 51 8.28 1.63 14.02
N CYS A 52 9.44 2.26 14.22
CA CYS A 52 10.63 1.64 14.78
C CYS A 52 10.50 1.48 16.29
N THR A 53 11.24 0.52 16.85
CA THR A 53 11.31 0.30 18.30
C THR A 53 11.87 1.49 19.06
N THR A 54 12.61 2.37 18.38
CA THR A 54 13.14 3.64 18.89
C THR A 54 12.09 4.76 18.97
N GLY A 55 10.83 4.51 18.57
CA GLY A 55 9.76 5.51 18.53
C GLY A 55 9.75 6.38 17.26
N GLN A 56 10.77 6.26 16.40
CA GLN A 56 10.79 6.94 15.11
C GLN A 56 9.74 6.35 14.16
N THR A 57 9.04 7.21 13.43
CA THR A 57 8.19 6.81 12.30
C THR A 57 8.95 7.03 11.01
N LEU A 58 9.14 5.96 10.24
CA LEU A 58 9.72 5.99 8.91
C LEU A 58 8.62 5.91 7.87
N LYS A 59 8.72 6.73 6.83
CA LYS A 59 7.78 6.74 5.71
C LYS A 59 8.50 6.29 4.45
N TYR A 60 7.96 5.26 3.81
CA TYR A 60 8.42 4.74 2.53
C TYR A 60 7.35 4.98 1.47
N THR A 61 7.77 5.46 0.31
CA THR A 61 6.87 5.72 -0.81
C THR A 61 7.49 5.21 -2.09
N GLY A 62 6.66 4.73 -3.00
CA GLY A 62 7.10 4.33 -4.32
C GLY A 62 5.94 4.15 -5.27
N THR A 63 6.27 3.79 -6.50
CA THR A 63 5.28 3.55 -7.56
C THR A 63 5.32 2.08 -7.93
N ILE A 64 4.15 1.49 -8.13
CA ILE A 64 3.94 0.15 -8.65
C ILE A 64 3.08 0.25 -9.91
N THR A 65 3.47 -0.44 -10.97
CA THR A 65 2.68 -0.52 -12.19
C THR A 65 1.96 -1.86 -12.20
N LEU A 66 0.63 -1.83 -12.28
CA LEU A 66 -0.12 -3.04 -12.60
C LEU A 66 -0.03 -3.28 -14.11
N VAL A 67 0.35 -4.50 -14.48
CA VAL A 67 0.40 -4.98 -15.85
C VAL A 67 -0.56 -6.16 -16.00
N ASN A 68 -1.28 -6.20 -17.11
CA ASN A 68 -2.19 -7.28 -17.47
C ASN A 68 -1.50 -8.29 -18.37
#